data_AF-A0A935T7S3-F1
#
_entry.id   AF-A0A935T7S3-F1
#
_cell.length_a   1.000
_cell.length_b   1.000
_cell.length_c   1.000
_cell.angle_alpha   90.00
_cell.angle_beta   90.00
_cell.angle_gamma   90.00
#
_symmetry.space_group_name_H-M   'P 1'
#
loop_
_entity.id
_entity.type
_entity.pdbx_description
1 polymer ?
#
loop_
_entity_poly.entity_id
_entity_poly.type
_entity_poly.pdbx_seq_one_letter_code
_entity_poly.pdbx_strand_id
1 'polypeptide(L)'
;MERAARTRRFAVLAIGAIGAIGSLLGALVPTTARAATLIGLLPSPASEALLLSVDCANDGSGEPASMTVQIRDLGPALAPVVSLQARRNFAAKSTTDGIDADGTASPVVILNEGAGRYDLYVDKNGAGEEAFEVVAQCWTGPNGTGSATGTTLRSAQGEPVPTLLPPAGIGLLGLSLALAMAELRARPRSTRPLDRSDSRSALLLLALMVGGLAWLAPAVAGAHSQPGSLGTPASATDYYEIACFDDGHGQPGSLELQIRDASPGAAPFVSVQGHHGLTVRSVSDDLLADILPSPRIFLNGGAVSYFVLVDKSGAGGKFYDLTYHCWTGPDGTGVHTGTSLIIRQSE
;
A
#
# COMPACT_ATOMS: atom_id res chain seq x y z
N MET A 1 -2.58 0.19 -48.55
CA MET A 1 -1.36 -0.15 -47.78
C MET A 1 -1.82 -0.96 -46.58
N GLU A 2 -1.83 -2.27 -46.75
CA GLU A 2 -2.44 -3.25 -45.86
C GLU A 2 -1.30 -3.92 -45.07
N ARG A 3 -1.20 -3.66 -43.76
CA ARG A 3 -0.18 -4.28 -42.90
C ARG A 3 -0.79 -5.50 -42.19
N ALA A 4 -0.33 -6.66 -42.62
CA ALA A 4 -0.64 -7.97 -42.04
C ALA A 4 -0.13 -8.09 -40.59
N ALA A 5 -1.03 -8.46 -39.68
CA ALA A 5 -0.71 -8.84 -38.31
C ALA A 5 -0.14 -10.27 -38.27
N ARG A 6 1.07 -10.41 -37.72
CA ARG A 6 1.79 -11.68 -37.56
C ARG A 6 1.43 -12.29 -36.21
N THR A 7 0.49 -13.22 -36.18
CA THR A 7 0.12 -13.99 -34.98
C THR A 7 1.20 -15.05 -34.72
N ARG A 8 1.96 -14.92 -33.61
CA ARG A 8 2.86 -15.99 -33.14
C ARG A 8 2.04 -17.02 -32.38
N ARG A 9 1.94 -18.24 -32.93
CA ARG A 9 1.38 -19.40 -32.24
C ARG A 9 2.46 -20.00 -31.34
N PHE A 10 2.22 -20.06 -30.04
CA PHE A 10 2.98 -20.92 -29.14
C PHE A 10 2.46 -22.35 -29.25
N ALA A 11 3.35 -23.29 -29.55
CA ALA A 11 3.07 -24.71 -29.54
C ALA A 11 3.07 -25.20 -28.09
N VAL A 12 1.92 -25.66 -27.61
CA VAL A 12 1.80 -26.42 -26.37
C VAL A 12 1.99 -27.90 -26.72
N LEU A 13 3.01 -28.51 -26.16
CA LEU A 13 3.31 -29.94 -26.31
C LEU A 13 2.33 -30.73 -25.44
N ALA A 14 1.33 -31.36 -26.07
CA ALA A 14 0.42 -32.28 -25.39
C ALA A 14 1.08 -33.67 -25.29
N ILE A 15 1.48 -34.06 -24.09
CA ILE A 15 1.89 -35.43 -23.77
C ILE A 15 0.62 -36.21 -23.43
N GLY A 16 0.23 -37.12 -24.33
CA GLY A 16 -0.89 -38.03 -24.11
C GLY A 16 -0.51 -39.14 -23.13
N ALA A 17 -1.30 -39.29 -22.07
CA ALA A 17 -1.28 -40.46 -21.20
C ALA A 17 -2.62 -41.20 -21.33
N ILE A 18 -2.56 -42.40 -21.90
CA ILE A 18 -3.62 -43.41 -21.88
C ILE A 18 -3.40 -44.23 -20.59
N GLY A 19 -4.42 -44.33 -19.73
CA GLY A 19 -4.31 -45.18 -18.53
C GLY A 19 -5.54 -45.23 -17.63
N ALA A 20 -6.27 -46.34 -17.74
CA ALA A 20 -7.08 -47.01 -16.71
C ALA A 20 -8.17 -46.22 -15.95
N ILE A 21 -9.43 -46.47 -16.33
CA ILE A 21 -10.63 -46.16 -15.53
C ILE A 21 -10.74 -47.21 -14.42
N GLY A 22 -10.09 -46.96 -13.29
CA GLY A 22 -10.39 -47.61 -12.01
C GLY A 22 -11.26 -46.67 -11.19
N SER A 23 -12.51 -47.05 -10.92
CA SER A 23 -13.40 -46.31 -10.02
C SER A 23 -12.90 -46.44 -8.59
N LEU A 24 -12.00 -45.53 -8.19
CA LEU A 24 -11.60 -45.34 -6.81
C LEU A 24 -12.70 -44.49 -6.13
N LEU A 25 -13.55 -45.11 -5.31
CA LEU A 25 -14.24 -44.40 -4.23
C LEU A 25 -13.17 -43.97 -3.22
N GLY A 26 -12.41 -42.92 -3.55
CA GLY A 26 -11.54 -42.26 -2.61
C GLY A 26 -12.40 -41.50 -1.62
N ALA A 27 -12.40 -41.93 -0.36
CA ALA A 27 -12.92 -41.11 0.73
C ALA A 27 -12.23 -39.75 0.65
N LEU A 28 -12.99 -38.69 0.34
CA LEU A 28 -12.54 -37.32 0.40
C LEU A 28 -12.22 -37.04 1.87
N VAL A 29 -10.96 -37.25 2.26
CA VAL A 29 -10.49 -36.80 3.56
C VAL A 29 -10.61 -35.27 3.51
N PRO A 30 -11.39 -34.65 4.41
CA PRO A 30 -11.52 -33.20 4.42
C PRO A 30 -10.12 -32.61 4.60
N THR A 31 -9.65 -31.90 3.58
CA THR A 31 -8.41 -31.12 3.68
C THR A 31 -8.68 -30.06 4.74
N THR A 32 -7.99 -30.13 5.87
CA THR A 32 -8.10 -29.08 6.88
C THR A 32 -7.69 -27.76 6.23
N ALA A 33 -8.60 -26.79 6.22
CA ALA A 33 -8.28 -25.44 5.76
C ALA A 33 -7.06 -24.94 6.53
N ARG A 34 -6.07 -24.45 5.79
CA ARG A 34 -4.83 -23.89 6.35
C ARG A 34 -4.77 -22.41 6.07
N ALA A 35 -4.00 -21.71 6.88
CA ALA A 35 -3.70 -20.32 6.65
C ALA A 35 -2.98 -20.19 5.31
N ALA A 36 -3.36 -19.17 4.54
CA ALA A 36 -2.68 -18.83 3.30
C ALA A 36 -1.52 -17.89 3.63
N THR A 37 -0.32 -18.27 3.19
CA THR A 37 0.91 -17.50 3.40
C THR A 37 1.47 -17.05 2.05
N LEU A 38 1.84 -15.77 1.96
CA LEU A 38 2.59 -15.17 0.86
C LEU A 38 3.86 -14.55 1.41
N ILE A 39 4.98 -14.75 0.71
CA ILE A 39 6.18 -13.93 0.86
C ILE A 39 6.27 -13.00 -0.34
N GLY A 40 6.46 -11.72 -0.10
CA GLY A 40 6.55 -10.69 -1.12
C GLY A 40 7.75 -9.77 -0.94
N LEU A 41 7.92 -8.84 -1.88
CA LEU A 41 8.93 -7.80 -1.86
C LEU A 41 8.28 -6.46 -2.26
N LEU A 42 8.47 -5.43 -1.43
CA LEU A 42 8.19 -4.05 -1.78
C LEU A 42 9.46 -3.43 -2.39
N PRO A 43 9.36 -2.79 -3.57
CA PRO A 43 10.52 -2.18 -4.22
C PRO A 43 10.98 -0.91 -3.48
N SER A 44 12.17 -0.42 -3.85
CA SER A 44 12.85 0.69 -3.17
C SER A 44 12.04 1.98 -2.92
N PRO A 45 11.22 2.51 -3.86
CA PRO A 45 10.55 3.79 -3.64
C PRO A 45 9.57 3.76 -2.45
N ALA A 46 9.48 4.86 -1.69
CA ALA A 46 8.63 4.93 -0.49
C ALA A 46 7.13 4.88 -0.79
N SER A 47 6.72 5.30 -1.99
CA SER A 47 5.32 5.35 -2.39
C SER A 47 4.78 4.06 -3.00
N GLU A 48 5.61 3.02 -3.06
CA GLU A 48 5.23 1.74 -3.64
C GLU A 48 4.47 0.90 -2.62
N ALA A 49 3.34 0.38 -3.07
CA ALA A 49 2.43 -0.45 -2.29
C ALA A 49 1.95 -1.61 -3.15
N LEU A 50 1.60 -2.72 -2.51
CA LEU A 50 1.11 -3.93 -3.16
C LEU A 50 -0.36 -4.19 -2.83
N LEU A 51 -1.17 -4.44 -3.86
CA LEU A 51 -2.51 -4.97 -3.71
C LEU A 51 -2.49 -6.50 -3.78
N LEU A 52 -3.06 -7.13 -2.76
CA LEU A 52 -3.37 -8.55 -2.71
C LEU A 52 -4.86 -8.72 -2.46
N SER A 53 -5.34 -9.96 -2.54
CA SER A 53 -6.68 -10.27 -2.06
C SER A 53 -6.77 -11.65 -1.46
N VAL A 54 -7.73 -11.81 -0.55
CA VAL A 54 -8.06 -13.07 0.08
C VAL A 54 -9.52 -13.39 -0.22
N ASP A 55 -9.77 -14.54 -0.83
CA ASP A 55 -11.11 -15.08 -0.96
C ASP A 55 -11.40 -15.98 0.23
N CYS A 56 -12.43 -15.62 0.99
CA CYS A 56 -13.04 -16.48 1.99
C CYS A 56 -14.28 -17.17 1.39
N ALA A 57 -14.24 -18.49 1.28
CA ALA A 57 -15.33 -19.31 0.76
C ALA A 57 -15.56 -20.56 1.62
N ASN A 58 -16.78 -21.07 1.62
CA ASN A 58 -17.11 -22.33 2.28
C ASN A 58 -16.48 -23.51 1.49
N ASP A 59 -15.54 -24.20 2.12
CA ASP A 59 -14.88 -25.40 1.57
C ASP A 59 -15.48 -26.72 2.11
N GLY A 60 -16.66 -26.64 2.72
CA GLY A 60 -17.34 -27.75 3.39
C GLY A 60 -17.13 -27.77 4.92
N SER A 61 -16.25 -26.92 5.46
CA SER A 61 -16.08 -26.76 6.91
C SER A 61 -17.09 -25.81 7.56
N GLY A 62 -17.85 -25.05 6.77
CA GLY A 62 -18.86 -24.09 7.22
C GLY A 62 -18.75 -22.75 6.50
N GLU A 63 -19.78 -21.92 6.61
CA GLU A 63 -19.77 -20.57 6.01
C GLU A 63 -18.77 -19.66 6.74
N PRO A 64 -17.87 -18.97 6.02
CA PRO A 64 -16.99 -17.97 6.64
C PRO A 64 -17.79 -16.85 7.30
N ALA A 65 -17.45 -16.54 8.55
CA ALA A 65 -17.99 -15.43 9.34
C ALA A 65 -16.94 -14.33 9.60
N SER A 66 -15.64 -14.65 9.59
CA SER A 66 -14.58 -13.66 9.74
C SER A 66 -13.28 -14.04 9.02
N MET A 67 -12.38 -13.07 8.88
CA MET A 67 -11.01 -13.26 8.40
C MET A 67 -10.03 -12.68 9.42
N THR A 68 -8.96 -13.42 9.73
CA THR A 68 -7.77 -12.91 10.43
C THR A 68 -6.65 -12.66 9.45
N VAL A 69 -5.87 -11.61 9.65
CA VAL A 69 -4.66 -11.33 8.88
C VAL A 69 -3.60 -10.69 9.76
N GLN A 70 -2.33 -10.98 9.45
CA GLN A 70 -1.16 -10.35 10.03
C GLN A 70 -0.07 -10.25 8.96
N ILE A 71 0.81 -9.27 9.13
CA ILE A 71 2.04 -9.12 8.36
C ILE A 71 3.26 -9.35 9.25
N ARG A 72 4.36 -9.77 8.64
CA ARG A 72 5.68 -9.84 9.26
C ARG A 72 6.70 -9.19 8.35
N ASP A 73 7.54 -8.35 8.93
CA ASP A 73 8.70 -7.76 8.29
C ASP A 73 9.86 -8.77 8.28
N LEU A 74 10.39 -9.06 7.09
CA LEU A 74 11.52 -9.97 6.89
C LEU A 74 12.82 -9.22 6.61
N GLY A 75 12.77 -7.89 6.54
CA GLY A 75 13.88 -6.98 6.36
C GLY A 75 14.29 -6.75 4.90
N PRO A 76 15.41 -6.03 4.72
CA PRO A 76 16.60 -6.04 5.56
C PRO A 76 16.54 -5.15 6.80
N ALA A 77 17.15 -5.63 7.92
CA ALA A 77 17.18 -5.10 9.31
C ALA A 77 17.46 -3.60 9.60
N LEU A 78 17.54 -2.73 8.59
CA LEU A 78 17.69 -1.27 8.72
C LEU A 78 16.80 -0.49 7.74
N ALA A 79 15.67 -1.04 7.32
CA ALA A 79 14.85 -0.46 6.26
C ALA A 79 13.37 -0.32 6.73
N PRO A 80 12.48 0.30 5.93
CA PRO A 80 11.25 0.90 6.44
C PRO A 80 10.26 -0.12 7.00
N VAL A 81 9.54 0.29 8.05
CA VAL A 81 8.49 -0.49 8.69
C VAL A 81 7.38 -0.84 7.71
N VAL A 82 7.01 -2.12 7.65
CA VAL A 82 5.95 -2.64 6.78
C VAL A 82 4.59 -2.63 7.48
N SER A 83 3.57 -2.11 6.80
CA SER A 83 2.18 -2.15 7.26
C SER A 83 1.28 -2.89 6.30
N LEU A 84 0.20 -3.45 6.82
CA LEU A 84 -0.86 -4.10 6.08
C LEU A 84 -2.20 -3.51 6.48
N GLN A 85 -2.97 -3.12 5.48
CA GLN A 85 -4.37 -2.79 5.63
C GLN A 85 -5.23 -3.87 4.99
N ALA A 86 -6.29 -4.26 5.68
CA ALA A 86 -7.26 -5.21 5.20
C ALA A 86 -8.63 -4.56 5.15
N ARG A 87 -9.32 -4.74 4.03
CA ARG A 87 -10.62 -4.14 3.79
C ARG A 87 -11.59 -5.15 3.20
N ARG A 88 -12.83 -5.04 3.63
CA ARG A 88 -13.98 -5.51 2.85
C ARG A 88 -15.18 -4.61 3.10
N ASN A 89 -15.91 -4.28 2.03
CA ASN A 89 -17.00 -3.31 2.07
C ASN A 89 -16.51 -1.96 2.64
N PHE A 90 -17.11 -1.51 3.74
CA PHE A 90 -16.72 -0.29 4.46
C PHE A 90 -15.92 -0.57 5.73
N ALA A 91 -15.67 -1.84 6.07
CA ALA A 91 -14.82 -2.20 7.20
C ALA A 91 -13.36 -2.23 6.73
N ALA A 92 -12.53 -1.44 7.41
CA ALA A 92 -11.09 -1.40 7.20
C ALA A 92 -10.35 -1.50 8.53
N LYS A 93 -9.24 -2.22 8.54
CA LYS A 93 -8.34 -2.35 9.70
C LYS A 93 -6.91 -2.44 9.23
N SER A 94 -5.99 -1.88 10.00
CA SER A 94 -4.56 -1.96 9.73
C SER A 94 -3.81 -2.74 10.81
N THR A 95 -2.63 -3.24 10.44
CA THR A 95 -1.63 -3.73 11.38
C THR A 95 -0.24 -3.44 10.82
N THR A 96 0.71 -3.21 11.72
CA THR A 96 2.07 -2.83 11.37
C THR A 96 3.03 -3.71 12.11
N ASP A 97 4.03 -4.22 11.40
CA ASP A 97 5.18 -4.85 12.04
C ASP A 97 6.26 -3.79 12.26
N GLY A 98 6.26 -3.22 13.47
CA GLY A 98 7.11 -2.08 13.80
C GLY A 98 8.56 -2.43 14.11
N ILE A 99 8.95 -3.70 14.07
CA ILE A 99 10.30 -4.16 14.41
C ILE A 99 10.86 -4.96 13.25
N ASP A 100 11.79 -4.33 12.54
CA ASP A 100 12.43 -4.91 11.36
C ASP A 100 13.22 -6.19 11.70
N ALA A 101 12.99 -7.22 10.87
CA ALA A 101 13.67 -8.52 10.89
C ALA A 101 13.74 -9.22 12.25
N ASP A 102 12.78 -8.97 13.15
CA ASP A 102 12.75 -9.61 14.48
C ASP A 102 12.17 -11.03 14.45
N GLY A 103 11.55 -11.41 13.32
CA GLY A 103 10.92 -12.70 13.09
C GLY A 103 9.54 -12.86 13.76
N THR A 104 9.11 -11.89 14.54
CA THR A 104 7.76 -11.75 15.11
C THR A 104 6.81 -11.25 14.02
N ALA A 105 5.52 -11.51 14.15
CA ALA A 105 4.52 -10.88 13.28
C ALA A 105 3.86 -9.72 14.01
N SER A 106 3.33 -8.78 13.23
CA SER A 106 2.39 -7.76 13.69
C SER A 106 1.19 -8.35 14.47
N PRO A 107 0.48 -7.54 15.27
CA PRO A 107 -0.78 -7.96 15.89
C PRO A 107 -1.81 -8.46 14.86
N VAL A 108 -2.55 -9.50 15.21
CA VAL A 108 -3.62 -10.04 14.35
C VAL A 108 -4.77 -9.04 14.24
N VAL A 109 -5.16 -8.75 13.00
CA VAL A 109 -6.37 -7.99 12.66
C VAL A 109 -7.48 -8.94 12.30
N ILE A 110 -8.72 -8.59 12.69
CA ILE A 110 -9.91 -9.38 12.41
C ILE A 110 -10.96 -8.52 11.70
N LEU A 111 -11.51 -9.05 10.60
CA LEU A 111 -12.67 -8.49 9.92
C LEU A 111 -13.84 -9.48 9.98
N ASN A 112 -14.99 -9.02 10.47
CA ASN A 112 -16.21 -9.82 10.66
C ASN A 112 -17.20 -9.67 9.50
N GLU A 113 -16.69 -9.69 8.26
CA GLU A 113 -17.51 -9.42 7.08
C GLU A 113 -18.10 -10.69 6.46
N GLY A 114 -17.66 -11.88 6.89
CA GLY A 114 -18.12 -13.17 6.37
C GLY A 114 -17.44 -13.64 5.08
N ALA A 115 -18.14 -14.45 4.29
CA ALA A 115 -17.65 -14.98 3.02
C ALA A 115 -17.54 -13.90 1.93
N GLY A 116 -16.50 -13.95 1.10
CA GLY A 116 -16.27 -13.01 0.00
C GLY A 116 -14.79 -12.64 -0.16
N ARG A 117 -14.52 -11.68 -1.04
CA ARG A 117 -13.19 -11.16 -1.32
C ARG A 117 -12.83 -10.01 -0.38
N TYR A 118 -11.65 -10.09 0.22
CA TYR A 118 -11.01 -9.05 1.01
C TYR A 118 -9.83 -8.49 0.20
N ASP A 119 -9.67 -7.17 0.22
CA ASP A 119 -8.51 -6.50 -0.37
C ASP A 119 -7.47 -6.28 0.73
N LEU A 120 -6.22 -6.62 0.45
CA LEU A 120 -5.10 -6.35 1.35
C LEU A 120 -4.13 -5.39 0.66
N TYR A 121 -3.83 -4.28 1.32
CA TYR A 121 -2.85 -3.28 0.88
C TYR A 121 -1.62 -3.42 1.77
N VAL A 122 -0.47 -3.64 1.15
CA VAL A 122 0.81 -3.76 1.85
C VAL A 122 1.66 -2.57 1.45
N ASP A 123 2.14 -1.79 2.42
CA ASP A 123 2.97 -0.62 2.19
C ASP A 123 4.11 -0.53 3.22
N LYS A 124 4.92 0.51 3.09
CA LYS A 124 6.04 0.80 3.99
C LYS A 124 6.20 2.29 4.21
N ASN A 125 6.76 2.67 5.35
CA ASN A 125 6.83 4.07 5.78
C ASN A 125 8.03 4.86 5.25
N GLY A 126 8.82 4.30 4.32
CA GLY A 126 10.05 4.94 3.84
C GLY A 126 10.65 4.29 2.60
N ALA A 127 11.76 4.85 2.13
CA ALA A 127 12.52 4.31 1.00
C ALA A 127 13.40 3.12 1.46
N GLY A 128 13.54 2.13 0.59
CA GLY A 128 14.20 0.85 0.91
C GLY A 128 13.45 -0.31 0.28
N GLU A 129 14.13 -1.35 -0.18
CA GLU A 129 13.43 -2.59 -0.55
C GLU A 129 13.08 -3.33 0.74
N GLU A 130 11.89 -3.92 0.81
CA GLU A 130 11.44 -4.68 1.99
C GLU A 130 10.84 -6.01 1.63
N ALA A 131 11.33 -7.08 2.24
CA ALA A 131 10.71 -8.39 2.18
C ALA A 131 9.68 -8.52 3.30
N PHE A 132 8.54 -9.11 2.99
CA PHE A 132 7.48 -9.29 3.98
C PHE A 132 6.79 -10.64 3.82
N GLU A 133 6.10 -11.07 4.87
CA GLU A 133 5.21 -12.21 4.85
C GLU A 133 3.80 -11.80 5.29
N VAL A 134 2.79 -12.18 4.49
CA VAL A 134 1.37 -12.04 4.85
C VAL A 134 0.82 -13.41 5.20
N VAL A 135 0.13 -13.50 6.33
CA VAL A 135 -0.60 -14.71 6.75
C VAL A 135 -2.06 -14.36 6.95
N ALA A 136 -2.95 -15.05 6.23
CA ALA A 136 -4.40 -14.86 6.32
C ALA A 136 -5.12 -16.18 6.58
N GLN A 137 -6.24 -16.14 7.30
CA GLN A 137 -7.10 -17.29 7.58
C GLN A 137 -8.56 -16.85 7.70
N CYS A 138 -9.44 -17.53 6.97
CA CYS A 138 -10.89 -17.38 7.09
C CYS A 138 -11.42 -18.35 8.14
N TRP A 139 -12.43 -17.91 8.89
CA TRP A 139 -12.99 -18.61 10.03
C TRP A 139 -14.50 -18.70 9.94
N THR A 140 -15.07 -19.82 10.39
CA THR A 140 -16.53 -20.05 10.42
C THR A 140 -17.24 -19.30 11.55
N GLY A 141 -16.52 -18.85 12.57
CA GLY A 141 -17.03 -18.02 13.66
C GLY A 141 -16.57 -16.56 13.56
N PRO A 142 -17.23 -15.65 14.30
CA PRO A 142 -16.81 -14.26 14.39
C PRO A 142 -15.50 -14.14 15.19
N ASN A 143 -14.81 -13.02 15.06
CA ASN A 143 -13.61 -12.68 15.82
C ASN A 143 -12.48 -13.72 15.71
N GLY A 144 -12.35 -14.37 14.54
CA GLY A 144 -11.36 -15.42 14.32
C GLY A 144 -11.62 -16.71 15.10
N THR A 145 -12.87 -16.98 15.50
CA THR A 145 -13.24 -18.19 16.24
C THR A 145 -13.84 -19.26 15.32
N GLY A 146 -14.02 -20.48 15.83
CA GLY A 146 -14.58 -21.60 15.08
C GLY A 146 -13.53 -22.38 14.28
N SER A 147 -13.98 -23.12 13.27
CA SER A 147 -13.10 -23.87 12.37
C SER A 147 -12.57 -22.96 11.26
N ALA A 148 -11.30 -23.18 10.89
CA ALA A 148 -10.70 -22.65 9.67
C ALA A 148 -11.51 -23.11 8.45
N THR A 149 -11.70 -22.23 7.46
CA THR A 149 -12.44 -22.49 6.22
C THR A 149 -11.78 -21.84 5.01
N GLY A 150 -12.24 -22.21 3.81
CA GLY A 150 -11.61 -21.97 2.51
C GLY A 150 -10.99 -20.59 2.37
N THR A 151 -9.66 -20.55 2.44
CA THR A 151 -8.84 -19.33 2.35
C THR A 151 -7.97 -19.43 1.10
N THR A 152 -8.14 -18.50 0.16
CA THR A 152 -7.29 -18.43 -1.04
C THR A 152 -6.70 -17.04 -1.17
N LEU A 153 -5.36 -16.95 -1.17
CA LEU A 153 -4.65 -15.68 -1.38
C LEU A 153 -4.34 -15.52 -2.88
N ARG A 154 -4.58 -14.31 -3.41
CA ARG A 154 -4.38 -13.95 -4.82
C ARG A 154 -3.55 -12.69 -4.96
N SER A 155 -2.81 -12.60 -6.06
CA SER A 155 -2.16 -11.35 -6.45
C SER A 155 -3.19 -10.30 -6.91
N ALA A 156 -2.75 -9.06 -7.12
CA ALA A 156 -3.56 -7.99 -7.72
C ALA A 156 -4.24 -8.43 -9.03
N GLN A 157 -3.59 -9.28 -9.83
CA GLN A 157 -4.10 -9.77 -11.12
C GLN A 157 -5.14 -10.88 -10.96
N GLY A 158 -5.45 -11.32 -9.73
CA GLY A 158 -6.42 -12.37 -9.45
C GLY A 158 -5.87 -13.79 -9.59
N GLU A 159 -4.58 -13.95 -9.89
CA GLU A 159 -3.95 -15.25 -9.94
C GLU A 159 -3.77 -15.81 -8.53
N PRO A 160 -4.14 -17.08 -8.27
CA PRO A 160 -3.83 -17.74 -7.01
C PRO A 160 -2.32 -17.69 -6.75
N VAL A 161 -1.95 -17.19 -5.58
CA VAL A 161 -0.56 -17.27 -5.13
C VAL A 161 -0.32 -18.71 -4.67
N PRO A 162 0.75 -19.39 -5.15
CA PRO A 162 1.12 -20.68 -4.62
C PRO A 162 1.36 -20.54 -3.12
N THR A 163 0.48 -21.13 -2.31
CA THR A 163 0.68 -21.18 -0.87
C THR A 163 1.92 -22.02 -0.62
N LEU A 164 2.97 -21.40 -0.08
CA LEU A 164 4.10 -22.16 0.44
C LEU A 164 3.52 -23.02 1.56
N LEU A 165 3.42 -24.33 1.33
CA LEU A 165 3.16 -25.27 2.41
C LEU A 165 4.22 -24.96 3.47
N PRO A 166 3.85 -24.59 4.71
CA PRO A 166 4.85 -24.38 5.75
C PRO A 166 5.62 -25.68 5.81
N PRO A 167 6.89 -25.70 5.41
CA PRO A 167 7.67 -26.91 5.58
C PRO A 167 7.76 -27.12 7.08
N ALA A 168 7.54 -28.35 7.50
CA ALA A 168 8.01 -28.77 8.81
C ALA A 168 9.55 -28.56 8.82
N GLY A 169 10.00 -27.38 9.24
CA GLY A 169 11.41 -27.00 9.37
C GLY A 169 12.04 -26.25 8.19
N ILE A 170 11.76 -24.95 8.03
CA ILE A 170 12.76 -24.01 7.47
C ILE A 170 13.48 -23.35 8.64
N GLY A 171 14.67 -23.84 8.93
CA GLY A 171 15.65 -23.18 9.78
C GLY A 171 16.87 -22.67 9.02
N LEU A 172 16.86 -22.63 7.67
CA LEU A 172 18.13 -22.49 6.92
C LEU A 172 18.12 -21.70 5.60
N LEU A 173 17.03 -21.04 5.19
CA LEU A 173 17.02 -20.28 3.93
C LEU A 173 17.45 -18.80 4.07
N GLY A 174 17.60 -18.28 5.29
CA GLY A 174 18.04 -16.89 5.53
C GLY A 174 19.52 -16.61 5.27
N LEU A 175 20.35 -17.63 5.05
CA LEU A 175 21.80 -17.45 4.97
C LEU A 175 22.34 -17.26 3.54
N SER A 176 21.56 -17.55 2.51
CA SER A 176 22.04 -17.56 1.12
C SER A 176 21.97 -16.19 0.42
N LEU A 177 21.04 -15.31 0.82
CA LEU A 177 20.85 -14.02 0.14
C LEU A 177 21.77 -12.91 0.70
N ALA A 178 22.20 -13.02 1.97
CA ALA A 178 23.14 -12.08 2.58
C ALA A 178 24.58 -12.19 2.02
N LEU A 179 24.98 -13.35 1.47
CA LEU A 179 26.33 -13.52 0.92
C LEU A 179 26.51 -12.93 -0.48
N ALA A 180 25.45 -12.72 -1.26
CA ALA A 180 25.55 -12.17 -2.61
C ALA A 180 25.71 -10.64 -2.66
N MET A 181 25.38 -9.93 -1.56
CA MET A 181 25.45 -8.47 -1.49
C MET A 181 26.77 -7.93 -0.89
N ALA A 182 27.67 -8.81 -0.44
CA ALA A 182 28.95 -8.42 0.18
C ALA A 182 30.09 -8.15 -0.81
N GLU A 183 29.94 -8.46 -2.11
CA GLU A 183 31.06 -8.42 -3.07
C GLU A 183 31.16 -7.15 -3.94
N LEU A 184 30.39 -6.09 -3.69
CA LEU A 184 30.43 -4.84 -4.50
C LEU A 184 30.98 -3.60 -3.79
N ARG A 185 31.65 -3.73 -2.64
CA ARG A 185 32.32 -2.59 -1.96
C ARG A 185 33.84 -2.69 -1.98
N ALA A 186 34.44 -2.41 -3.13
CA ALA A 186 35.79 -1.86 -3.21
C ALA A 186 36.01 -1.12 -4.54
N ARG A 187 35.55 0.14 -4.63
CA ARG A 187 36.11 1.11 -5.57
C ARG A 187 36.67 2.31 -4.80
N PRO A 188 37.96 2.66 -4.96
CA PRO A 188 38.55 3.81 -4.30
C PRO A 188 37.98 5.11 -4.89
N ARG A 189 37.49 6.00 -4.02
CA ARG A 189 37.12 7.39 -4.38
C ARG A 189 38.38 8.20 -4.68
N SER A 190 38.51 8.63 -5.92
CA SER A 190 39.49 9.63 -6.35
C SER A 190 39.09 11.00 -5.80
N THR A 191 39.92 11.55 -4.92
CA THR A 191 39.86 12.94 -4.47
C THR A 191 40.44 13.83 -5.57
N ARG A 192 39.61 14.68 -6.17
CA ARG A 192 40.09 15.86 -6.93
C ARG A 192 39.70 17.12 -6.16
N PRO A 193 40.63 18.06 -5.94
CA PRO A 193 40.33 19.35 -5.35
C PRO A 193 39.66 20.22 -6.42
N LEU A 194 38.49 20.76 -6.12
CA LEU A 194 37.87 21.79 -6.94
C LEU A 194 38.28 23.17 -6.43
N ASP A 195 38.71 23.93 -7.42
CA ASP A 195 39.44 25.18 -7.35
C ASP A 195 38.56 26.35 -6.90
N ARG A 196 39.25 27.30 -6.28
CA ARG A 196 38.73 28.52 -5.66
C ARG A 196 38.64 29.58 -6.76
N SER A 197 37.43 30.02 -7.10
CA SER A 197 37.24 31.19 -7.97
C SER A 197 36.39 32.23 -7.25
N ASP A 198 37.09 33.25 -6.75
CA ASP A 198 36.56 34.55 -6.38
C ASP A 198 35.80 35.17 -7.56
N SER A 199 34.62 35.71 -7.28
CA SER A 199 34.06 36.82 -8.07
C SER A 199 33.24 37.70 -7.16
N ARG A 200 33.95 38.71 -6.64
CA ARG A 200 33.38 39.90 -6.02
C ARG A 200 32.69 40.76 -7.08
N SER A 201 31.70 41.52 -6.63
CA SER A 201 31.24 42.79 -7.21
C SER A 201 30.24 42.72 -8.37
N ALA A 202 28.95 42.92 -8.04
CA ALA A 202 28.05 43.76 -8.83
C ALA A 202 26.87 44.20 -7.94
N LEU A 203 27.16 45.20 -7.10
CA LEU A 203 26.18 46.05 -6.42
C LEU A 203 25.89 47.24 -7.34
N LEU A 204 24.64 47.70 -7.32
CA LEU A 204 24.06 48.94 -7.86
C LEU A 204 23.43 48.94 -9.27
N LEU A 205 22.25 49.59 -9.30
CA LEU A 205 21.33 49.99 -10.39
C LEU A 205 20.30 48.90 -10.73
N LEU A 206 18.99 49.07 -10.55
CA LEU A 206 18.19 50.28 -10.74
C LEU A 206 16.86 50.17 -9.97
N ALA A 207 16.60 51.14 -9.11
CA ALA A 207 15.29 51.44 -8.54
C ALA A 207 14.46 52.22 -9.56
N LEU A 208 13.30 51.67 -9.99
CA LEU A 208 12.12 52.39 -10.52
C LEU A 208 11.17 51.39 -11.20
N MET A 209 10.19 50.85 -10.44
CA MET A 209 8.86 50.41 -10.91
C MET A 209 7.99 50.17 -9.66
N VAL A 210 7.70 51.23 -8.93
CA VAL A 210 6.67 51.26 -7.88
C VAL A 210 5.48 52.01 -8.46
N GLY A 211 4.36 51.30 -8.66
CA GLY A 211 3.06 51.93 -8.94
C GLY A 211 2.27 51.23 -10.05
N GLY A 212 1.39 50.31 -9.67
CA GLY A 212 0.22 49.96 -10.50
C GLY A 212 0.06 48.49 -10.89
N LEU A 213 0.10 47.54 -9.95
CA LEU A 213 -0.48 46.20 -10.14
C LEU A 213 -1.03 45.66 -8.81
N ALA A 214 -1.99 46.38 -8.26
CA ALA A 214 -2.89 45.82 -7.25
C ALA A 214 -4.14 45.31 -7.99
N TRP A 215 -4.66 44.14 -7.58
CA TRP A 215 -5.95 43.56 -7.96
C TRP A 215 -6.00 42.60 -9.17
N LEU A 216 -5.11 41.61 -9.18
CA LEU A 216 -5.48 40.25 -9.60
C LEU A 216 -4.89 39.28 -8.56
N ALA A 217 -5.49 39.22 -7.38
CA ALA A 217 -5.25 38.09 -6.49
C ALA A 217 -5.87 36.88 -7.20
N PRO A 218 -5.08 35.88 -7.65
CA PRO A 218 -5.68 34.63 -8.10
C PRO A 218 -6.53 34.12 -6.94
N ALA A 219 -7.76 33.71 -7.23
CA ALA A 219 -8.52 32.91 -6.28
C ALA A 219 -7.66 31.68 -6.01
N VAL A 220 -6.99 31.67 -4.85
CA VAL A 220 -6.31 30.50 -4.35
C VAL A 220 -7.41 29.47 -4.18
N ALA A 221 -7.44 28.50 -5.09
CA ALA A 221 -8.27 27.32 -4.94
C ALA A 221 -7.95 26.76 -3.55
N GLY A 222 -8.95 26.77 -2.66
CA GLY A 222 -8.77 26.33 -1.29
C GLY A 222 -8.31 24.90 -1.30
N ALA A 223 -7.20 24.61 -0.62
CA ALA A 223 -6.82 23.22 -0.43
C ALA A 223 -7.89 22.51 0.37
N HIS A 224 -8.35 21.36 -0.13
CA HIS A 224 -9.24 20.53 0.65
C HIS A 224 -8.38 19.81 1.68
N SER A 225 -8.63 20.10 2.95
CA SER A 225 -8.05 19.40 4.07
C SER A 225 -9.13 18.71 4.87
N GLN A 226 -8.83 17.51 5.34
CA GLN A 226 -9.65 16.71 6.24
C GLN A 226 -8.84 16.45 7.51
N PRO A 227 -9.09 17.18 8.61
CA PRO A 227 -8.52 16.82 9.89
C PRO A 227 -9.13 15.50 10.36
N GLY A 228 -8.32 14.66 10.99
CA GLY A 228 -8.75 13.38 11.54
C GLY A 228 -8.03 13.04 12.84
N SER A 229 -8.52 12.00 13.50
CA SER A 229 -7.89 11.44 14.68
C SER A 229 -7.99 9.92 14.64
N LEU A 230 -6.87 9.24 14.90
CA LEU A 230 -6.81 7.80 15.09
C LEU A 230 -6.80 7.48 16.58
N GLY A 231 -7.66 6.54 16.99
CA GLY A 231 -7.76 6.04 18.35
C GLY A 231 -6.47 5.37 18.88
N THR A 232 -6.47 5.01 20.17
CA THR A 232 -5.31 4.37 20.83
C THR A 232 -4.90 3.02 20.23
N PRO A 233 -5.80 2.10 19.82
CA PRO A 233 -5.41 0.80 19.28
C PRO A 233 -4.50 0.93 18.05
N ALA A 234 -3.50 0.05 17.90
CA ALA A 234 -2.61 0.06 16.74
C ALA A 234 -3.36 -0.12 15.40
N SER A 235 -4.52 -0.76 15.43
CA SER A 235 -5.37 -1.03 14.27
C SER A 235 -6.43 0.04 13.99
N ALA A 236 -6.40 1.18 14.68
CA ALA A 236 -7.29 2.29 14.38
C ALA A 236 -7.01 2.80 12.96
N THR A 237 -8.07 2.88 12.15
CA THR A 237 -7.99 3.26 10.75
C THR A 237 -9.18 4.13 10.39
N ASP A 238 -8.90 5.24 9.72
CA ASP A 238 -9.91 6.07 9.08
C ASP A 238 -10.02 5.68 7.61
N TYR A 239 -11.24 5.70 7.07
CA TYR A 239 -11.52 5.32 5.70
C TYR A 239 -12.39 6.37 5.00
N TYR A 240 -11.93 6.83 3.86
CA TYR A 240 -12.55 7.87 3.04
C TYR A 240 -12.80 7.38 1.63
N GLU A 241 -13.86 7.91 1.02
CA GLU A 241 -14.07 7.89 -0.42
C GLU A 241 -13.99 9.32 -0.95
N ILE A 242 -13.11 9.54 -1.92
CA ILE A 242 -12.90 10.84 -2.55
C ILE A 242 -13.36 10.73 -4.00
N ALA A 243 -14.32 11.54 -4.40
CA ALA A 243 -14.80 11.60 -5.77
C ALA A 243 -14.23 12.84 -6.49
N CYS A 244 -13.64 12.60 -7.66
CA CYS A 244 -13.22 13.65 -8.58
C CYS A 244 -14.27 13.85 -9.67
N PHE A 245 -14.67 15.10 -9.93
CA PHE A 245 -15.66 15.44 -10.96
C PHE A 245 -15.32 16.76 -11.65
N ASP A 246 -15.81 16.93 -12.88
CA ASP A 246 -15.69 18.20 -13.61
C ASP A 246 -16.69 19.22 -13.01
N ASP A 247 -16.17 20.29 -12.44
CA ASP A 247 -16.92 21.43 -11.89
C ASP A 247 -16.94 22.64 -12.85
N GLY A 248 -16.60 22.42 -14.12
CA GLY A 248 -16.47 23.45 -15.15
C GLY A 248 -15.02 23.78 -15.49
N HIS A 249 -14.04 23.27 -14.73
CA HIS A 249 -12.61 23.45 -15.00
C HIS A 249 -11.99 22.36 -15.89
N GLY A 250 -12.77 21.34 -16.26
CA GLY A 250 -12.37 20.27 -17.15
C GLY A 250 -12.38 18.89 -16.48
N GLN A 251 -12.25 17.85 -17.31
CA GLN A 251 -12.27 16.46 -16.84
C GLN A 251 -11.09 16.19 -15.89
N PRO A 252 -11.33 15.66 -14.68
CA PRO A 252 -10.27 15.17 -13.80
C PRO A 252 -9.40 14.09 -14.47
N GLY A 253 -8.10 14.13 -14.21
CA GLY A 253 -7.08 13.17 -14.63
C GLY A 253 -6.42 12.44 -13.45
N SER A 254 -6.23 13.10 -12.30
CA SER A 254 -5.59 12.49 -11.13
C SER A 254 -6.12 13.00 -9.78
N LEU A 255 -5.93 12.20 -8.74
CA LEU A 255 -6.05 12.58 -7.34
C LEU A 255 -4.66 12.75 -6.72
N GLU A 256 -4.40 13.89 -6.10
CA GLU A 256 -3.26 14.15 -5.21
C GLU A 256 -3.63 13.80 -3.77
N LEU A 257 -2.71 13.15 -3.06
CA LEU A 257 -2.79 12.93 -1.62
C LEU A 257 -1.49 13.35 -0.94
N GLN A 258 -1.66 13.87 0.27
CA GLN A 258 -0.59 14.26 1.17
C GLN A 258 -1.11 14.17 2.61
N ILE A 259 -0.27 13.75 3.55
CA ILE A 259 -0.65 13.66 4.96
C ILE A 259 0.35 14.42 5.83
N ARG A 260 -0.14 14.94 6.95
CA ARG A 260 0.70 15.53 8.01
C ARG A 260 0.30 14.96 9.35
N ASP A 261 1.28 14.54 10.16
CA ASP A 261 1.09 14.25 11.57
C ASP A 261 0.85 15.57 12.33
N ALA A 262 -0.37 15.75 12.82
CA ALA A 262 -0.77 16.94 13.58
C ALA A 262 -0.65 16.73 15.10
N SER A 263 -0.04 15.63 15.53
CA SER A 263 0.01 15.23 16.94
C SER A 263 1.19 15.84 17.68
N PRO A 264 1.04 16.13 18.99
CA PRO A 264 2.19 16.36 19.85
C PRO A 264 2.92 15.03 20.10
N GLY A 265 4.17 14.92 19.64
CA GLY A 265 5.06 13.81 20.00
C GLY A 265 5.40 12.85 18.85
N ALA A 266 6.30 11.92 19.17
CA ALA A 266 7.20 11.32 18.20
C ALA A 266 6.86 9.87 17.76
N ALA A 267 5.73 9.29 18.18
CA ALA A 267 5.30 7.98 17.68
C ALA A 267 3.83 7.76 17.99
N PRO A 268 3.09 6.94 17.23
CA PRO A 268 3.49 6.26 15.97
C PRO A 268 3.61 7.20 14.74
N PHE A 269 4.10 6.71 13.59
CA PHE A 269 4.02 7.44 12.31
C PHE A 269 2.60 7.35 11.74
N VAL A 270 2.19 8.32 10.92
CA VAL A 270 0.90 8.29 10.22
C VAL A 270 1.14 8.06 8.73
N SER A 271 0.37 7.17 8.11
CA SER A 271 0.43 6.89 6.67
C SER A 271 -0.93 7.12 6.02
N VAL A 272 -0.91 7.56 4.76
CA VAL A 272 -2.08 7.56 3.89
C VAL A 272 -1.84 6.62 2.72
N GLN A 273 -2.84 5.79 2.44
CA GLN A 273 -2.85 4.86 1.32
C GLN A 273 -4.06 5.17 0.47
N GLY A 274 -3.85 5.47 -0.80
CA GLY A 274 -4.91 5.72 -1.75
C GLY A 274 -4.90 4.70 -2.88
N HIS A 275 -6.09 4.31 -3.33
CA HIS A 275 -6.20 3.39 -4.45
C HIS A 275 -7.42 3.64 -5.33
N HIS A 276 -7.29 3.19 -6.58
CA HIS A 276 -8.37 3.08 -7.55
C HIS A 276 -8.09 1.90 -8.49
N GLY A 277 -9.06 0.99 -8.64
CA GLY A 277 -8.83 -0.26 -9.37
C GLY A 277 -7.66 -1.05 -8.77
N LEU A 278 -6.65 -1.36 -9.60
CA LEU A 278 -5.44 -2.07 -9.20
C LEU A 278 -4.27 -1.14 -8.84
N THR A 279 -4.45 0.17 -8.96
CA THR A 279 -3.41 1.16 -8.66
C THR A 279 -3.49 1.54 -7.21
N VAL A 280 -2.37 1.38 -6.49
CA VAL A 280 -2.22 1.74 -5.08
C VAL A 280 -0.97 2.60 -4.94
N ARG A 281 -1.05 3.65 -4.12
CA ARG A 281 0.08 4.48 -3.70
C ARG A 281 -0.06 4.80 -2.22
N SER A 282 1.06 4.85 -1.52
CA SER A 282 1.11 5.24 -0.11
C SER A 282 2.08 6.41 0.09
N VAL A 283 1.91 7.14 1.19
CA VAL A 283 2.94 8.02 1.71
C VAL A 283 2.77 8.15 3.21
N SER A 284 3.87 8.14 3.94
CA SER A 284 3.89 8.39 5.37
C SER A 284 4.51 9.73 5.69
N ASP A 285 4.04 10.33 6.78
CA ASP A 285 4.76 11.39 7.45
C ASP A 285 5.68 10.76 8.50
N ASP A 286 6.96 10.64 8.14
CA ASP A 286 8.01 10.03 8.95
C ASP A 286 8.75 11.06 9.83
N LEU A 287 8.44 12.35 9.68
CA LEU A 287 9.09 13.43 10.41
C LEU A 287 8.30 13.78 11.66
N LEU A 288 8.83 13.30 12.78
CA LEU A 288 8.17 13.32 14.08
C LEU A 288 7.84 14.73 14.56
N ALA A 289 6.52 15.02 14.60
CA ALA A 289 5.96 16.28 15.08
C ALA A 289 6.59 17.52 14.41
N ASP A 290 6.93 17.39 13.13
CA ASP A 290 7.29 18.56 12.34
C ASP A 290 6.03 19.27 11.82
N ILE A 291 6.22 20.47 11.26
CA ILE A 291 5.10 21.25 10.71
C ILE A 291 4.88 20.95 9.21
N LEU A 292 5.75 20.12 8.63
CA LEU A 292 5.85 19.88 7.21
C LEU A 292 5.00 18.66 6.86
N PRO A 293 4.20 18.72 5.80
CA PRO A 293 3.50 17.55 5.34
C PRO A 293 4.46 16.59 4.62
N SER A 294 4.03 15.33 4.48
CA SER A 294 4.68 14.29 3.68
C SER A 294 4.91 14.73 2.23
N PRO A 295 5.75 14.03 1.44
CA PRO A 295 5.72 14.19 -0.01
C PRO A 295 4.32 13.97 -0.60
N ARG A 296 4.05 14.55 -1.77
CA ARG A 296 2.80 14.34 -2.51
C ARG A 296 2.87 13.05 -3.32
N ILE A 297 1.77 12.31 -3.34
CA ILE A 297 1.56 11.19 -4.25
C ILE A 297 0.36 11.45 -5.15
N PHE A 298 0.35 10.80 -6.30
CA PHE A 298 -0.71 10.96 -7.29
C PHE A 298 -1.27 9.61 -7.73
N LEU A 299 -2.59 9.56 -7.87
CA LEU A 299 -3.35 8.42 -8.39
C LEU A 299 -4.01 8.84 -9.70
N ASN A 300 -3.50 8.34 -10.81
CA ASN A 300 -4.04 8.60 -12.14
C ASN A 300 -5.23 7.67 -12.41
N GLY A 301 -6.46 8.16 -12.27
CA GLY A 301 -7.70 7.40 -12.51
C GLY A 301 -8.82 8.19 -13.18
N GLY A 302 -8.64 9.50 -13.36
CA GLY A 302 -9.65 10.39 -13.94
C GLY A 302 -10.81 10.72 -13.00
N ALA A 303 -12.00 10.92 -13.58
CA ALA A 303 -13.25 11.26 -12.87
C ALA A 303 -13.92 10.02 -12.28
N VAL A 304 -13.33 9.51 -11.20
CA VAL A 304 -13.73 8.29 -10.51
C VAL A 304 -13.75 8.50 -9.00
N SER A 305 -14.34 7.55 -8.26
CA SER A 305 -14.10 7.44 -6.82
C SER A 305 -12.75 6.78 -6.55
N TYR A 306 -12.01 7.41 -5.66
CA TYR A 306 -10.79 6.90 -5.04
C TYR A 306 -11.09 6.55 -3.60
N PHE A 307 -10.39 5.55 -3.09
CA PHE A 307 -10.56 5.07 -1.74
C PHE A 307 -9.26 5.32 -1.00
N VAL A 308 -9.36 6.01 0.14
CA VAL A 308 -8.23 6.52 0.89
C VAL A 308 -8.33 6.05 2.33
N LEU A 309 -7.28 5.41 2.80
CA LEU A 309 -7.15 4.91 4.16
C LEU A 309 -6.05 5.68 4.88
N VAL A 310 -6.28 5.99 6.15
CA VAL A 310 -5.27 6.59 7.02
C VAL A 310 -5.05 5.67 8.21
N ASP A 311 -3.81 5.29 8.45
CA ASP A 311 -3.40 4.42 9.55
C ASP A 311 -2.14 4.92 10.25
N LYS A 312 -1.64 4.13 11.21
CA LYS A 312 -0.46 4.45 11.99
C LYS A 312 0.37 3.23 12.35
N SER A 313 1.67 3.45 12.51
CA SER A 313 2.66 2.38 12.66
C SER A 313 2.67 1.66 14.02
N GLY A 314 1.71 1.91 14.91
CA GLY A 314 1.74 1.37 16.28
C GLY A 314 0.64 1.90 17.19
N ALA A 315 0.66 1.49 18.45
CA ALA A 315 -0.32 1.94 19.46
C ALA A 315 -0.09 3.40 19.88
N GLY A 316 -1.14 4.06 20.38
CA GLY A 316 -1.15 5.48 20.74
C GLY A 316 -2.11 6.27 19.86
N GLY A 317 -2.75 7.29 20.43
CA GLY A 317 -3.65 8.17 19.67
C GLY A 317 -2.87 9.14 18.78
N LYS A 318 -3.41 9.48 17.62
CA LYS A 318 -2.82 10.43 16.67
C LYS A 318 -3.86 11.37 16.09
N PHE A 319 -3.43 12.57 15.77
CA PHE A 319 -4.14 13.55 14.95
C PHE A 319 -3.38 13.72 13.64
N TYR A 320 -4.12 13.96 12.57
CA TYR A 320 -3.50 14.21 11.28
C TYR A 320 -4.33 15.18 10.46
N ASP A 321 -3.69 15.74 9.44
CA ASP A 321 -4.36 16.50 8.38
C ASP A 321 -4.14 15.80 7.04
N LEU A 322 -5.22 15.28 6.44
CA LEU A 322 -5.21 14.74 5.10
C LEU A 322 -5.49 15.86 4.09
N THR A 323 -4.53 16.14 3.21
CA THR A 323 -4.70 17.07 2.09
C THR A 323 -4.96 16.29 0.81
N TYR A 324 -5.97 16.70 0.05
CA TYR A 324 -6.39 15.99 -1.16
C TYR A 324 -6.90 16.93 -2.25
N HIS A 325 -6.59 16.62 -3.50
CA HIS A 325 -6.98 17.46 -4.63
C HIS A 325 -7.17 16.67 -5.92
N CYS A 326 -8.26 16.95 -6.65
CA CYS A 326 -8.43 16.46 -8.00
C CYS A 326 -7.87 17.44 -9.04
N TRP A 327 -7.10 16.93 -10.00
CA TRP A 327 -6.42 17.71 -11.03
C TRP A 327 -6.84 17.25 -12.42
N THR A 328 -6.92 18.15 -13.41
CA THR A 328 -7.28 17.80 -14.79
C THR A 328 -6.25 16.91 -15.50
N GLY A 329 -4.97 17.04 -15.14
CA GLY A 329 -3.86 16.30 -15.76
C GLY A 329 -3.36 15.14 -14.90
N PRO A 330 -2.52 14.27 -15.48
CA PRO A 330 -1.83 13.24 -14.71
C PRO A 330 -0.82 13.85 -13.74
N ASP A 331 -0.53 13.14 -12.66
CA ASP A 331 0.50 13.48 -11.68
C ASP A 331 0.41 14.93 -11.15
N GLY A 332 -0.82 15.42 -10.94
CA GLY A 332 -1.08 16.76 -10.43
C GLY A 332 -0.83 17.89 -11.42
N THR A 333 -0.67 17.60 -12.72
CA THR A 333 -0.55 18.63 -13.74
C THR A 333 -1.92 19.24 -14.09
N GLY A 334 -1.93 20.47 -14.62
CA GLY A 334 -3.16 21.14 -15.06
C GLY A 334 -3.79 22.03 -13.97
N VAL A 335 -5.12 22.04 -13.88
CA VAL A 335 -5.89 22.87 -12.93
C VAL A 335 -6.68 22.01 -11.96
N HIS A 336 -6.99 22.57 -10.79
CA HIS A 336 -7.89 21.93 -9.83
C HIS A 336 -9.30 21.75 -10.42
N THR A 337 -9.96 20.67 -10.01
CA THR A 337 -11.33 20.30 -10.39
C THR A 337 -12.18 20.03 -9.14
N GLY A 338 -13.47 19.79 -9.34
CA GLY A 338 -14.41 19.42 -8.30
C GLY A 338 -13.95 18.20 -7.51
N THR A 339 -13.91 18.34 -6.20
CA THR A 339 -13.48 17.30 -5.26
C THR A 339 -14.50 17.19 -4.13
N SER A 340 -14.91 15.98 -3.77
CA SER A 340 -15.76 15.74 -2.59
C SER A 340 -15.28 14.53 -1.80
N LEU A 341 -15.42 14.57 -0.48
CA LEU A 341 -15.02 13.50 0.43
C LEU A 341 -16.22 12.97 1.21
N ILE A 342 -16.31 11.64 1.32
CA ILE A 342 -17.27 10.91 2.15
C ILE A 342 -16.48 10.11 3.19
N ILE A 343 -16.80 10.30 4.47
CA ILE A 343 -16.25 9.49 5.56
C ILE A 343 -16.99 8.15 5.57
N ARG A 344 -16.25 7.06 5.37
CA ARG A 344 -16.76 5.67 5.40
C ARG A 344 -16.56 5.03 6.77
N GLN A 345 -15.43 5.30 7.41
CA GLN A 345 -15.09 4.85 8.76
C GLN A 345 -14.24 5.92 9.45
N SER A 346 -14.44 6.11 10.76
CA SER A 346 -13.54 6.90 11.60
C SER A 346 -13.39 6.24 12.98
N GLU A 347 -12.15 6.05 13.43
CA GLU A 347 -11.82 5.26 14.65
C GLU A 347 -10.75 5.86 15.56
#